data_AF-A0A183CVJ5-F1
#
_entry.id   AF-A0A183CVJ5-F1
#
_cell.length_a   1.000
_cell.length_b   1.000
_cell.length_c   1.000
_cell.angle_alpha   90.00
_cell.angle_beta   90.00
_cell.angle_gamma   90.00
#
_symmetry.space_group_name_H-M   'P 1'
#
loop_
_entity.id
_entity.type
_entity.pdbx_description
1 polymer ?
#
loop_
_entity_poly.entity_id
_entity_poly.type
_entity_poly.pdbx_seq_one_letter_code
_entity_poly.pdbx_strand_id
1 'polypeptide(L)'
;MQNRQPAVNVMDFMDFDPDAVRRMVNFFYSGVLPCSLAEAPELLTLAIKLQVPSVKAMIEKFVIQKAAELGSLLDCWNITCNKNSEFSIRAKDIVLSYVIRNLEQMVLDPRFSQLDQSAVEALLRRNKLPVRTEADVMRLALIYFVLRQGHVNAQSLMNVVRYNCDDNTIIQMRQDVMCVDDEMLLHSFEHNCAYGMWQTRRFFSDDDLWPESEMLPPRGQMDADCNWILAQFSSMVQYLPA
;
A
#
# COMPACT_ATOMS: atom_id res chain seq x y z
N MET A 1 -9.94 -57.68 -6.62
CA MET A 1 -10.29 -56.25 -6.54
C MET A 1 -9.95 -55.77 -5.13
N GLN A 2 -8.86 -55.02 -4.97
CA GLN A 2 -8.47 -54.49 -3.66
C GLN A 2 -9.36 -53.30 -3.30
N ASN A 3 -10.14 -53.43 -2.23
CA ASN A 3 -10.84 -52.31 -1.58
C ASN A 3 -9.79 -51.32 -1.07
N ARG A 4 -9.48 -50.28 -1.86
CA ARG A 4 -8.82 -49.09 -1.32
C ARG A 4 -9.83 -48.42 -0.41
N GLN A 5 -9.65 -48.55 0.91
CA GLN A 5 -10.34 -47.69 1.87
C GLN A 5 -10.11 -46.24 1.44
N PRO A 6 -11.16 -45.39 1.40
CA PRO A 6 -10.96 -43.97 1.14
C PRO A 6 -10.02 -43.44 2.22
N ALA A 7 -8.88 -42.91 1.81
CA ALA A 7 -8.00 -42.21 2.74
C ALA A 7 -8.78 -41.02 3.29
N VAL A 8 -9.18 -41.10 4.56
CA VAL A 8 -9.83 -40.00 5.25
C VAL A 8 -8.75 -38.98 5.53
N ASN A 9 -8.71 -37.92 4.73
CA ASN A 9 -7.80 -36.80 4.96
C ASN A 9 -8.48 -35.85 5.95
N VAL A 10 -8.01 -35.85 7.20
CA VAL A 10 -8.49 -34.92 8.22
C VAL A 10 -7.74 -33.60 8.03
N MET A 11 -8.45 -32.56 7.61
CA MET A 11 -7.91 -31.20 7.60
C MET A 11 -8.24 -30.52 8.92
N ASP A 12 -7.21 -30.01 9.59
CA ASP A 12 -7.37 -29.19 10.79
C ASP A 12 -7.58 -27.71 10.43
N PHE A 13 -8.61 -27.10 11.03
CA PHE A 13 -8.97 -25.69 10.86
C PHE A 13 -8.85 -24.90 12.17
N MET A 14 -7.94 -25.30 13.06
CA MET A 14 -7.80 -24.70 14.40
C MET A 14 -7.47 -23.20 14.39
N ASP A 15 -6.91 -22.70 13.29
CA ASP A 15 -6.53 -21.28 13.13
C ASP A 15 -7.69 -20.37 12.69
N PHE A 16 -8.88 -20.93 12.46
CA PHE A 16 -10.03 -20.20 11.93
C PHE A 16 -11.17 -20.13 12.93
N ASP A 17 -11.96 -19.06 12.83
CA ASP A 17 -13.21 -18.94 13.56
C ASP A 17 -14.15 -20.12 13.17
N PRO A 18 -14.65 -20.90 14.14
CA PRO A 18 -15.62 -21.96 13.90
C PRO A 18 -16.85 -21.50 13.09
N ASP A 19 -17.27 -20.24 13.25
CA ASP A 19 -18.40 -19.67 12.52
C ASP A 19 -18.06 -19.36 11.07
N ALA A 20 -16.81 -18.95 10.77
CA ALA A 20 -16.32 -18.80 9.40
C ALA A 20 -16.26 -20.16 8.68
N VAL A 21 -15.76 -21.20 9.36
CA VAL A 21 -15.75 -22.57 8.83
C VAL A 21 -17.16 -23.09 8.59
N ARG A 22 -18.08 -22.91 9.56
CA ARG A 22 -19.48 -23.35 9.42
C ARG A 22 -20.18 -22.65 8.25
N ARG A 23 -19.93 -21.36 8.03
CA ARG A 23 -20.45 -20.63 6.86
C ARG A 23 -19.94 -21.18 5.54
N MET A 24 -18.66 -21.51 5.47
CA MET A 24 -18.08 -22.11 4.27
C MET A 24 -18.68 -23.50 3.98
N VAL A 25 -18.92 -24.30 5.02
CA VAL A 25 -19.64 -25.58 4.88
C VAL A 25 -21.07 -25.34 4.38
N ASN A 26 -21.80 -24.42 5.00
CA ASN A 26 -23.17 -24.07 4.59
C ASN A 26 -23.24 -23.52 3.16
N PHE A 27 -22.20 -22.84 2.68
CA PHE A 27 -22.11 -22.40 1.29
C PHE A 27 -22.15 -23.58 0.32
N PHE A 28 -21.50 -24.71 0.62
CA PHE A 28 -21.57 -25.89 -0.27
C PHE A 28 -22.98 -26.46 -0.39
N TYR A 29 -23.81 -26.31 0.65
CA TYR A 29 -25.19 -26.79 0.64
C TYR A 29 -26.19 -25.78 0.06
N SER A 30 -25.95 -24.48 0.26
CA SER A 30 -26.92 -23.42 -0.07
C SER A 30 -26.56 -22.57 -1.28
N GLY A 31 -25.28 -22.56 -1.68
CA GLY A 31 -24.74 -21.64 -2.68
C GLY A 31 -24.67 -20.18 -2.23
N VAL A 32 -25.00 -19.86 -0.97
CA VAL A 32 -25.03 -18.50 -0.43
C VAL A 32 -23.95 -18.35 0.64
N LEU A 33 -23.10 -17.32 0.50
CA LEU A 33 -22.06 -17.00 1.47
C LEU A 33 -22.28 -15.59 2.04
N PRO A 34 -22.87 -15.46 3.24
CA PRO A 34 -22.94 -14.20 3.95
C PRO A 34 -21.53 -13.75 4.35
N CYS A 35 -21.11 -12.58 3.86
CA CYS A 35 -19.77 -12.04 4.03
C CYS A 35 -19.86 -10.54 4.37
N SER A 36 -19.28 -10.15 5.51
CA SER A 36 -19.00 -8.74 5.81
C SER A 36 -17.58 -8.38 5.37
N LEU A 37 -17.28 -7.08 5.23
CA LEU A 37 -15.97 -6.63 4.78
C LEU A 37 -14.85 -7.03 5.76
N ALA A 38 -15.13 -7.00 7.06
CA ALA A 38 -14.17 -7.38 8.11
C ALA A 38 -13.76 -8.87 8.03
N GLU A 39 -14.67 -9.73 7.58
CA GLU A 39 -14.47 -11.19 7.52
C GLU A 39 -13.92 -11.65 6.16
N ALA A 40 -13.90 -10.76 5.16
CA ALA A 40 -13.44 -11.08 3.81
C ALA A 40 -12.01 -11.65 3.76
N PRO A 41 -11.02 -11.16 4.53
CA PRO A 41 -9.68 -11.75 4.54
C PRO A 41 -9.68 -13.21 5.01
N GLU A 42 -10.36 -13.50 6.12
CA GLU A 42 -10.40 -14.83 6.71
C GLU A 42 -11.13 -15.83 5.79
N LEU A 43 -12.27 -15.43 5.25
CA LEU A 43 -13.04 -16.24 4.30
C LEU A 43 -12.25 -16.49 3.00
N LEU A 44 -11.42 -15.55 2.57
CA LEU A 44 -10.52 -15.76 1.42
C LEU A 44 -9.46 -16.81 1.72
N THR A 45 -8.80 -16.73 2.88
CA THR A 45 -7.80 -17.72 3.31
C THR A 45 -8.43 -19.11 3.44
N LEU A 46 -9.65 -19.20 4.00
CA LEU A 46 -10.42 -20.45 4.04
C LEU A 46 -10.72 -20.99 2.63
N ALA A 47 -11.15 -20.14 1.71
CA ALA A 47 -11.45 -20.54 0.34
C ALA A 47 -10.22 -21.10 -0.38
N ILE A 48 -9.04 -20.55 -0.12
CA ILE A 48 -7.77 -21.05 -0.66
C ILE A 48 -7.40 -22.39 -0.04
N LYS A 49 -7.46 -22.50 1.30
CA LYS A 49 -7.14 -23.73 2.03
C LYS A 49 -8.04 -24.89 1.62
N LEU A 50 -9.33 -24.61 1.41
CA LEU A 50 -10.33 -25.58 0.94
C LEU A 50 -10.31 -25.79 -0.59
N GLN A 51 -9.48 -25.04 -1.32
CA GLN A 51 -9.37 -25.08 -2.77
C GLN A 51 -10.73 -24.87 -3.47
N VAL A 52 -11.41 -23.78 -3.12
CA VAL A 52 -12.70 -23.37 -3.70
C VAL A 52 -12.54 -22.06 -4.49
N PRO A 53 -12.11 -22.12 -5.78
CA PRO A 53 -11.83 -20.93 -6.58
C PRO A 53 -13.05 -20.02 -6.78
N SER A 54 -14.26 -20.60 -6.81
CA SER A 54 -15.52 -19.84 -6.97
C SER A 54 -15.76 -18.88 -5.81
N VAL A 55 -15.47 -19.31 -4.57
CA VAL A 55 -15.60 -18.47 -3.38
C VAL A 55 -14.53 -17.39 -3.39
N LYS A 56 -13.28 -17.73 -3.72
CA LYS A 56 -12.22 -16.73 -3.91
C LYS A 56 -12.65 -15.63 -4.89
N ALA A 57 -13.14 -16.01 -6.07
CA ALA A 57 -13.60 -15.05 -7.09
C ALA A 57 -14.80 -14.21 -6.61
N MET A 58 -15.71 -14.80 -5.83
CA MET A 58 -16.85 -14.10 -5.25
C MET A 58 -16.41 -13.06 -4.22
N ILE A 59 -15.48 -13.40 -3.33
CA ILE A 59 -14.92 -12.48 -2.33
C ILE A 59 -14.16 -11.34 -3.00
N GLU A 60 -13.32 -11.64 -4.00
CA GLU A 60 -12.61 -10.61 -4.76
C GLU A 60 -13.59 -9.63 -5.42
N LYS A 61 -14.65 -10.15 -6.06
CA LYS A 61 -15.69 -9.32 -6.67
C LYS A 61 -16.44 -8.47 -5.63
N PHE A 62 -16.74 -9.03 -4.47
CA PHE A 62 -17.38 -8.31 -3.37
C PHE A 62 -16.52 -7.15 -2.87
N VAL A 63 -15.23 -7.37 -2.62
CA VAL A 63 -14.30 -6.30 -2.20
C VAL A 63 -14.15 -5.22 -3.27
N ILE A 64 -14.06 -5.59 -4.55
CA ILE A 64 -14.04 -4.63 -5.65
C ILE A 64 -15.31 -3.77 -5.68
N GLN A 65 -16.48 -4.39 -5.51
CA GLN A 65 -17.75 -3.67 -5.48
C GLN A 65 -17.82 -2.71 -4.29
N LYS A 66 -17.34 -3.13 -3.12
CA LYS A 66 -17.25 -2.27 -1.93
C LYS A 66 -16.18 -1.17 -2.03
N ALA A 67 -15.12 -1.39 -2.79
CA ALA A 67 -14.12 -0.35 -3.05
C ALA A 67 -14.68 0.82 -3.88
N ALA A 68 -15.79 0.63 -4.61
CA ALA A 68 -16.44 1.73 -5.31
C ALA A 68 -17.13 2.72 -4.34
N GLU A 69 -17.43 2.32 -3.11
CA GLU A 69 -18.00 3.17 -2.07
C GLU A 69 -16.85 3.85 -1.28
N LEU A 70 -16.79 5.19 -1.28
CA LEU A 70 -15.71 5.95 -0.62
C LEU A 70 -15.57 5.58 0.87
N GLY A 71 -16.70 5.32 1.54
CA GLY A 71 -16.73 4.94 2.95
C GLY A 71 -15.97 3.66 3.27
N SER A 72 -15.90 2.69 2.36
CA SER A 72 -15.20 1.40 2.56
C SER A 72 -13.90 1.28 1.78
N LEU A 73 -13.51 2.27 1.00
CA LEU A 73 -12.35 2.21 0.12
C LEU A 73 -11.03 1.99 0.87
N LEU A 74 -10.84 2.65 2.01
CA LEU A 74 -9.66 2.47 2.87
C LEU A 74 -9.56 1.02 3.38
N ASP A 75 -10.67 0.47 3.87
CA ASP A 75 -10.72 -0.90 4.40
C ASP A 75 -10.46 -1.91 3.27
N CYS A 76 -11.09 -1.73 2.11
CA CYS A 76 -10.86 -2.55 0.93
C CYS A 76 -9.39 -2.51 0.50
N TRP A 77 -8.77 -1.32 0.47
CA TRP A 77 -7.36 -1.18 0.13
C TRP A 77 -6.47 -1.94 1.13
N ASN A 78 -6.70 -1.74 2.43
CA ASN A 78 -5.92 -2.41 3.47
C ASN A 78 -6.03 -3.94 3.37
N ILE A 79 -7.25 -4.46 3.16
CA ILE A 79 -7.51 -5.89 2.96
C ILE A 79 -6.72 -6.44 1.77
N THR A 80 -6.72 -5.74 0.63
CA THR A 80 -6.02 -6.17 -0.58
C THR A 80 -4.49 -6.08 -0.49
N CYS A 81 -3.98 -5.23 0.40
CA CYS A 81 -2.55 -5.00 0.60
C CYS A 81 -1.95 -5.77 1.79
N ASN A 82 -2.76 -6.47 2.57
CA ASN A 82 -2.26 -7.32 3.65
C ASN A 82 -1.28 -8.35 3.07
N LYS A 83 -0.14 -8.55 3.75
CA LYS A 83 0.94 -9.44 3.30
C LYS A 83 0.50 -10.89 3.12
N ASN A 84 -0.51 -11.32 3.88
CA ASN A 84 -1.09 -12.66 3.81
C ASN A 84 -2.25 -12.74 2.80
N SER A 85 -2.54 -11.66 2.10
CA SER A 85 -3.68 -11.58 1.18
C SER A 85 -3.30 -12.09 -0.21
N GLU A 86 -3.81 -13.25 -0.57
CA GLU A 86 -3.65 -13.87 -1.90
C GLU A 86 -4.68 -13.36 -2.92
N PHE A 87 -5.12 -12.10 -2.78
CA PHE A 87 -5.94 -11.44 -3.79
C PHE A 87 -5.21 -11.42 -5.14
N SER A 88 -5.97 -11.64 -6.22
CA SER A 88 -5.44 -11.53 -7.57
C SER A 88 -4.89 -10.14 -7.87
N ILE A 89 -3.83 -10.06 -8.68
CA ILE A 89 -3.23 -8.80 -9.13
C ILE A 89 -4.28 -7.89 -9.75
N ARG A 90 -5.19 -8.48 -10.55
CA ARG A 90 -6.31 -7.77 -11.17
C ARG A 90 -7.22 -7.09 -10.13
N ALA A 91 -7.58 -7.79 -9.05
CA ALA A 91 -8.41 -7.20 -8.01
C ALA A 91 -7.69 -6.04 -7.32
N LYS A 92 -6.39 -6.22 -6.98
CA LYS A 92 -5.56 -5.17 -6.38
C LYS A 92 -5.46 -3.94 -7.27
N ASP A 93 -5.27 -4.10 -8.58
CA ASP A 93 -5.14 -2.99 -9.52
C ASP A 93 -6.48 -2.23 -9.72
N ILE A 94 -7.61 -2.93 -9.69
CA ILE A 94 -8.93 -2.28 -9.76
C ILE A 94 -9.18 -1.46 -8.49
N VAL A 95 -8.95 -2.02 -7.30
CA VAL A 95 -9.11 -1.29 -6.03
C VAL A 95 -8.16 -0.09 -5.98
N LEU A 96 -6.90 -0.29 -6.37
CA LEU A 96 -5.93 0.79 -6.49
C LEU A 96 -6.39 1.90 -7.44
N SER A 97 -7.07 1.57 -8.54
CA SER A 97 -7.60 2.59 -9.45
C SER A 97 -8.65 3.48 -8.79
N TYR A 98 -9.46 2.93 -7.87
CA TYR A 98 -10.38 3.72 -7.04
C TYR A 98 -9.62 4.56 -6.01
N VAL A 99 -8.57 4.00 -5.40
CA VAL A 99 -7.69 4.72 -4.45
C VAL A 99 -7.04 5.93 -5.12
N ILE A 100 -6.41 5.74 -6.28
CA ILE A 100 -5.74 6.81 -7.02
C ILE A 100 -6.72 7.91 -7.42
N ARG A 101 -7.94 7.53 -7.86
CA ARG A 101 -8.98 8.50 -8.26
C ARG A 101 -9.49 9.34 -7.09
N ASN A 102 -9.46 8.81 -5.87
CA ASN A 102 -9.96 9.49 -4.67
C ASN A 102 -8.84 9.78 -3.67
N LEU A 103 -7.60 9.98 -4.15
CA LEU A 103 -6.41 10.07 -3.31
C LEU A 103 -6.53 11.19 -2.27
N GLU A 104 -6.99 12.36 -2.71
CA GLU A 104 -7.21 13.51 -1.83
C GLU A 104 -8.19 13.17 -0.70
N GLN A 105 -9.40 12.67 -1.05
CA GLN A 105 -10.40 12.34 -0.03
C GLN A 105 -9.92 11.24 0.91
N MET A 106 -9.10 10.30 0.42
CA MET A 106 -8.54 9.22 1.25
C MET A 106 -7.48 9.71 2.22
N VAL A 107 -6.59 10.61 1.81
CA VAL A 107 -5.52 11.12 2.69
C VAL A 107 -6.08 12.09 3.73
N LEU A 108 -7.13 12.83 3.39
CA LEU A 108 -7.83 13.73 4.31
C LEU A 108 -8.77 12.99 5.28
N ASP A 109 -9.10 11.71 5.03
CA ASP A 109 -9.91 10.90 5.94
C ASP A 109 -9.10 10.54 7.21
N PRO A 110 -9.63 10.78 8.42
CA PRO A 110 -8.95 10.41 9.67
C PRO A 110 -8.52 8.94 9.77
N ARG A 111 -9.24 8.04 9.10
CA ARG A 111 -8.95 6.60 9.06
C ARG A 111 -7.72 6.26 8.20
N PHE A 112 -7.19 7.21 7.43
CA PHE A 112 -5.92 7.03 6.72
C PHE A 112 -4.79 6.65 7.67
N SER A 113 -4.79 7.25 8.87
CA SER A 113 -3.87 6.93 9.96
C SER A 113 -4.00 5.49 10.47
N GLN A 114 -5.05 4.75 10.12
CA GLN A 114 -5.28 3.37 10.55
C GLN A 114 -4.80 2.34 9.54
N LEU A 115 -4.47 2.75 8.30
CA LEU A 115 -3.94 1.86 7.27
C LEU A 115 -2.61 1.23 7.69
N ASP A 116 -2.41 -0.03 7.32
CA ASP A 116 -1.13 -0.70 7.51
C ASP A 116 -0.05 -0.03 6.67
N GLN A 117 1.17 0.04 7.21
CA GLN A 117 2.30 0.65 6.50
C GLN A 117 2.53 0.01 5.13
N SER A 118 2.31 -1.30 4.98
CA SER A 118 2.43 -1.99 3.69
C SER A 118 1.42 -1.50 2.65
N ALA A 119 0.23 -1.09 3.07
CA ALA A 119 -0.79 -0.54 2.17
C ALA A 119 -0.40 0.86 1.68
N VAL A 120 0.16 1.70 2.57
CA VAL A 120 0.68 3.02 2.20
C VAL A 120 1.90 2.89 1.30
N GLU A 121 2.85 2.01 1.62
CA GLU A 121 4.00 1.77 0.74
C GLU A 121 3.58 1.22 -0.62
N ALA A 122 2.61 0.31 -0.67
CA ALA A 122 2.09 -0.23 -1.93
C ALA A 122 1.42 0.84 -2.81
N LEU A 123 0.81 1.86 -2.19
CA LEU A 123 0.27 3.04 -2.88
C LEU A 123 1.42 3.93 -3.36
N LEU A 124 2.31 4.32 -2.45
CA LEU A 124 3.40 5.27 -2.72
C LEU A 124 4.48 4.71 -3.65
N ARG A 125 4.59 3.39 -3.86
CA ARG A 125 5.53 2.80 -4.85
C ARG A 125 5.02 2.88 -6.30
N ARG A 126 3.76 3.26 -6.53
CA ARG A 126 3.18 3.22 -7.88
C ARG A 126 3.76 4.31 -8.78
N ASN A 127 3.97 3.94 -10.04
CA ASN A 127 4.56 4.84 -11.05
C ASN A 127 3.59 5.97 -11.47
N LYS A 128 2.28 5.70 -11.46
CA LYS A 128 1.25 6.61 -11.95
C LYS A 128 0.49 7.30 -10.81
N LEU A 129 1.22 7.80 -9.82
CA LEU A 129 0.64 8.62 -8.76
C LEU A 129 0.33 10.03 -9.32
N PRO A 130 -0.83 10.62 -8.97
CA PRO A 130 -1.19 11.97 -9.38
C PRO A 130 -0.45 12.99 -8.52
N VAL A 131 0.86 13.08 -8.71
CA VAL A 131 1.78 13.96 -7.99
C VAL A 131 2.51 14.86 -8.98
N ARG A 132 2.90 16.07 -8.55
CA ARG A 132 3.65 17.00 -9.39
C ARG A 132 5.14 16.70 -9.37
N THR A 133 5.66 16.32 -8.21
CA THR A 133 7.08 15.97 -8.01
C THR A 133 7.25 14.85 -6.98
N GLU A 134 8.44 14.27 -6.90
CA GLU A 134 8.80 13.35 -5.81
C GLU A 134 8.71 14.01 -4.43
N ALA A 135 8.82 15.34 -4.33
CA ALA A 135 8.61 16.04 -3.06
C ALA A 135 7.17 15.88 -2.56
N ASP A 136 6.18 15.74 -3.45
CA ASP A 136 4.79 15.48 -3.03
C ASP A 136 4.62 14.02 -2.55
N VAL A 137 5.35 13.06 -3.15
CA VAL A 137 5.40 11.68 -2.63
C VAL A 137 6.01 11.66 -1.23
N MET A 138 7.10 12.42 -1.03
CA MET A 138 7.70 12.61 0.29
C MET A 138 6.68 13.19 1.27
N ARG A 139 5.98 14.28 0.92
CA ARG A 139 4.95 14.88 1.79
C ARG A 139 3.83 13.91 2.14
N LEU A 140 3.35 13.10 1.20
CA LEU A 140 2.36 12.06 1.50
C LEU A 140 2.88 11.03 2.50
N ALA A 141 4.15 10.64 2.37
CA ALA A 141 4.82 9.77 3.33
C ALA A 141 4.92 10.44 4.72
N LEU A 142 5.32 11.71 4.77
CA LEU A 142 5.42 12.49 6.01
C LEU A 142 4.07 12.70 6.68
N ILE A 143 3.00 12.99 5.92
CA ILE A 143 1.62 13.09 6.45
C ILE A 143 1.26 11.79 7.19
N TYR A 144 1.51 10.63 6.58
CA TYR A 144 1.26 9.35 7.22
C TYR A 144 2.11 9.14 8.49
N PHE A 145 3.40 9.50 8.43
CA PHE A 145 4.32 9.42 9.56
C PHE A 145 3.83 10.25 10.76
N VAL A 146 3.44 11.50 10.52
CA VAL A 146 2.96 12.43 11.55
C VAL A 146 1.62 11.97 12.12
N LEU A 147 0.68 11.52 11.28
CA LEU A 147 -0.60 10.97 11.73
C LEU A 147 -0.43 9.74 12.63
N ARG A 148 0.62 8.94 12.40
CA ARG A 148 0.98 7.77 13.20
C ARG A 148 1.91 8.08 14.38
N GLN A 149 2.21 9.36 14.64
CA GLN A 149 3.10 9.78 15.72
C GLN A 149 4.47 9.08 15.68
N GLY A 150 5.00 8.85 14.47
CA GLY A 150 6.30 8.19 14.27
C GLY A 150 6.33 6.69 14.59
N HIS A 151 5.20 6.04 14.88
CA HIS A 151 5.13 4.60 15.17
C HIS A 151 5.19 3.73 13.90
N VAL A 152 5.97 4.16 12.90
CA VAL A 152 6.13 3.52 11.60
C VAL A 152 7.61 3.37 11.30
N ASN A 153 7.96 2.41 10.45
CA ASN A 153 9.34 2.22 10.03
C ASN A 153 9.72 3.33 9.03
N ALA A 154 10.39 4.38 9.53
CA ALA A 154 10.85 5.53 8.75
C ALA A 154 11.73 5.11 7.56
N GLN A 155 12.63 4.14 7.74
CA GLN A 155 13.52 3.68 6.67
C GLN A 155 12.76 3.08 5.49
N SER A 156 11.80 2.21 5.77
CA SER A 156 10.98 1.55 4.74
C SER A 156 10.07 2.56 4.02
N LEU A 157 9.55 3.53 4.78
CA LEU A 157 8.73 4.61 4.24
C LEU A 157 9.54 5.56 3.35
N MET A 158 10.76 5.93 3.75
CA MET A 158 11.65 6.78 2.95
C MET A 158 12.15 6.11 1.67
N ASN A 159 12.21 4.77 1.65
CA ASN A 159 12.62 3.99 0.49
C ASN A 159 11.57 3.99 -0.65
N VAL A 160 10.36 4.49 -0.42
CA VAL A 160 9.35 4.59 -1.50
C VAL A 160 9.56 5.81 -2.40
N VAL A 161 10.35 6.79 -1.93
CA VAL A 161 10.67 8.04 -2.64
C VAL A 161 11.86 7.82 -3.57
N ARG A 162 11.83 8.45 -4.75
CA ARG A 162 12.94 8.40 -5.70
C ARG A 162 13.79 9.65 -5.55
N TYR A 163 15.08 9.47 -5.28
CA TYR A 163 16.04 10.54 -5.00
C TYR A 163 16.86 10.95 -6.22
N ASN A 164 16.55 10.42 -7.41
CA ASN A 164 17.15 10.79 -8.69
C ASN A 164 16.45 11.99 -9.34
N CYS A 165 16.11 12.99 -8.53
CA CYS A 165 15.48 14.25 -8.95
C CYS A 165 16.48 15.41 -8.92
N ASP A 166 16.03 16.58 -9.36
CA ASP A 166 16.85 17.80 -9.36
C ASP A 166 17.16 18.30 -7.95
N ASP A 167 18.25 19.07 -7.83
CA ASP A 167 18.73 19.59 -6.54
C ASP A 167 17.68 20.41 -5.80
N ASN A 168 16.83 21.18 -6.50
CA ASN A 168 15.80 21.97 -5.84
C ASN A 168 14.74 21.07 -5.19
N THR A 169 14.35 19.98 -5.86
CA THR A 169 13.43 18.98 -5.30
C THR A 169 14.02 18.32 -4.06
N ILE A 170 15.31 17.95 -4.08
CA ILE A 170 16.00 17.36 -2.91
C ILE A 170 16.08 18.35 -1.74
N ILE A 171 16.40 19.63 -2.02
CA ILE A 171 16.45 20.68 -1.00
C ILE A 171 15.07 20.86 -0.34
N GLN A 172 13.99 20.87 -1.14
CA GLN A 172 12.62 20.95 -0.62
C GLN A 172 12.28 19.75 0.27
N MET A 173 12.58 18.52 -0.17
CA MET A 173 12.36 17.33 0.66
C MET A 173 13.09 17.40 1.99
N ARG A 174 14.35 17.88 1.99
CA ARG A 174 15.13 18.05 3.22
C ARG A 174 14.46 19.05 4.17
N GLN A 175 14.01 20.19 3.65
CA GLN A 175 13.28 21.20 4.44
C GLN A 175 11.99 20.61 5.04
N ASP A 176 11.22 19.86 4.25
CA ASP A 176 10.00 19.22 4.71
C ASP A 176 10.29 18.21 5.84
N VAL A 177 11.33 17.38 5.69
CA VAL A 177 11.76 16.44 6.73
C VAL A 177 12.20 17.17 8.01
N MET A 178 12.94 18.28 7.88
CA MET A 178 13.36 19.10 9.03
C MET A 178 12.18 19.72 9.77
N CYS A 179 11.08 20.05 9.08
CA CYS A 179 9.87 20.61 9.73
C CYS A 179 9.14 19.58 10.61
N VAL A 180 9.38 18.28 10.42
CA VAL A 180 8.82 17.22 11.28
C VAL A 180 9.58 17.10 12.60
N ASP A 181 10.82 17.59 12.67
CA ASP A 181 11.68 17.58 13.86
C ASP A 181 11.87 16.16 14.48
N ASP A 182 12.19 15.19 13.62
CA ASP A 182 12.47 13.79 14.02
C ASP A 182 13.85 13.34 13.50
N GLU A 183 14.75 13.01 14.44
CA GLU A 183 16.13 12.62 14.13
C GLU A 183 16.23 11.31 13.34
N MET A 184 15.37 10.34 13.64
CA MET A 184 15.36 9.04 12.96
C MET A 184 14.92 9.20 11.50
N LEU A 185 13.90 10.04 11.28
CA LEU A 185 13.39 10.39 9.96
C LEU A 185 14.45 11.11 9.13
N LEU A 186 15.14 12.09 9.73
CA LEU A 186 16.23 12.82 9.08
C LEU A 186 17.38 11.89 8.69
N HIS A 187 17.82 11.02 9.60
CA HIS A 187 18.87 10.04 9.32
C HIS A 187 18.46 9.08 8.20
N SER A 188 17.21 8.57 8.22
CA SER A 188 16.67 7.73 7.15
C SER A 188 16.63 8.46 5.81
N PHE A 189 16.23 9.73 5.78
CA PHE A 189 16.25 10.55 4.57
C PHE A 189 17.67 10.70 4.03
N GLU A 190 18.63 11.11 4.86
CA GLU A 190 20.02 11.33 4.43
C GLU A 190 20.66 10.05 3.88
N HIS A 191 20.40 8.90 4.53
CA HIS A 191 20.87 7.60 4.06
C HIS A 191 20.30 7.25 2.67
N ASN A 192 18.98 7.37 2.48
CA ASN A 192 18.35 7.06 1.19
C ASN A 192 18.77 8.06 0.09
N CYS A 193 18.92 9.34 0.43
CA CYS A 193 19.38 10.37 -0.49
C CYS A 193 20.82 10.09 -0.96
N ALA A 194 21.72 9.76 -0.04
CA ALA A 194 23.10 9.41 -0.37
C ALA A 194 23.16 8.17 -1.29
N TYR A 195 22.34 7.16 -0.99
CA TYR A 195 22.24 5.95 -1.81
C TYR A 195 21.70 6.24 -3.22
N GLY A 196 20.60 7.00 -3.34
CA GLY A 196 20.02 7.36 -4.64
C GLY A 196 20.93 8.25 -5.49
N MET A 197 21.66 9.19 -4.88
CA MET A 197 22.67 10.00 -5.57
C MET A 197 23.84 9.15 -6.05
N TRP A 198 24.30 8.18 -5.24
CA TRP A 198 25.35 7.25 -5.64
C TRP A 198 24.93 6.38 -6.84
N GLN A 199 23.69 5.88 -6.85
CA GLN A 199 23.15 5.11 -7.98
C GLN A 199 23.09 5.98 -9.26
N THR A 200 22.61 7.21 -9.14
CA THR A 200 22.51 8.16 -10.25
C THR A 200 23.88 8.48 -10.86
N ARG A 201 24.92 8.67 -10.03
CA ARG A 201 26.29 8.95 -10.51
C ARG A 201 26.93 7.77 -11.25
N ARG A 202 26.65 6.54 -10.82
CA ARG A 202 27.10 5.32 -11.53
C ARG A 202 26.40 5.12 -12.86
N PHE A 203 25.13 5.52 -12.96
CA PHE A 203 24.35 5.41 -14.20
C PHE A 203 24.97 6.22 -15.35
N PHE A 204 25.57 7.38 -15.06
CA PHE A 204 26.21 8.23 -16.08
C PHE A 204 27.66 7.87 -16.38
N SER A 205 28.27 6.89 -15.71
CA SER A 205 29.71 6.63 -15.80
C SER A 205 30.12 5.36 -16.54
N ASP A 206 29.23 4.40 -16.80
CA ASP A 206 29.58 3.14 -17.47
C ASP A 206 28.42 2.61 -18.34
N ASP A 207 28.46 2.88 -19.65
CA ASP A 207 27.52 2.34 -20.66
C ASP A 207 27.71 0.83 -20.91
N ASP A 208 28.79 0.22 -20.40
CA ASP A 208 29.17 -1.18 -20.68
C ASP A 208 28.87 -2.17 -19.52
N LEU A 209 28.27 -1.70 -18.42
CA LEU A 209 27.95 -2.58 -17.28
C LEU A 209 26.53 -3.17 -17.38
N TRP A 210 26.47 -4.41 -17.88
CA TRP A 210 25.37 -5.33 -17.59
C TRP A 210 25.32 -5.66 -16.09
N PRO A 211 24.15 -5.71 -15.43
CA PRO A 211 22.80 -5.60 -15.98
C PRO A 211 22.22 -4.17 -15.94
N GLU A 212 21.21 -3.92 -16.77
CA GLU A 212 20.39 -2.70 -16.75
C GLU A 212 19.92 -2.37 -15.32
N SER A 213 20.24 -1.16 -14.87
CA SER A 213 19.85 -0.67 -13.54
C SER A 213 18.34 -0.53 -13.44
N GLU A 214 17.73 -1.10 -12.39
CA GLU A 214 16.30 -0.97 -12.04
C GLU A 214 15.90 0.45 -11.57
N MET A 215 16.69 1.48 -11.90
CA MET A 215 16.41 2.86 -11.51
C MET A 215 15.20 3.41 -12.28
N LEU A 216 14.09 3.57 -11.58
CA LEU A 216 12.90 4.21 -12.11
C LEU A 216 13.10 5.74 -12.15
N PRO A 217 12.64 6.43 -13.21
CA PRO A 217 12.68 7.89 -13.26
C PRO A 217 11.82 8.53 -12.16
N PRO A 218 12.11 9.75 -11.71
CA PRO A 218 11.28 10.46 -10.75
C PRO A 218 9.85 10.63 -11.28
N ARG A 219 8.86 10.57 -10.39
CA ARG A 219 7.44 10.79 -10.71
C ARG A 219 7.12 12.27 -10.72
N GLY A 220 6.16 12.63 -11.56
CA GLY A 220 5.66 13.99 -11.63
C GLY A 220 4.86 14.24 -12.89
N GLN A 221 3.75 14.96 -12.74
CA GLN A 221 3.00 15.58 -13.83
C GLN A 221 2.84 17.05 -13.48
N MET A 222 3.43 17.94 -14.29
CA MET A 222 3.49 19.39 -14.01
C MET A 222 2.10 20.02 -13.84
N ASP A 223 1.07 19.43 -14.42
CA ASP A 223 -0.33 19.84 -14.40
C ASP A 223 -1.17 19.18 -13.28
N ALA A 224 -0.57 18.32 -12.45
CA ALA A 224 -1.28 17.68 -11.34
C ALA A 224 -1.69 18.70 -10.27
N ASP A 225 -2.96 18.68 -9.88
CA ASP A 225 -3.47 19.48 -8.76
C ASP A 225 -3.07 18.84 -7.42
N CYS A 226 -1.94 19.32 -6.87
CA CYS A 226 -1.33 18.80 -5.65
C CYS A 226 -1.27 19.83 -4.52
N ASN A 227 -1.94 20.98 -4.67
CA ASN A 227 -1.88 22.04 -3.66
C ASN A 227 -2.43 21.59 -2.29
N TRP A 228 -3.41 20.68 -2.31
CA TRP A 228 -3.97 20.08 -1.11
C TRP A 228 -2.93 19.26 -0.32
N ILE A 229 -1.94 18.63 -0.98
CA ILE A 229 -0.89 17.84 -0.31
C ILE A 229 -0.02 18.77 0.53
N LEU A 230 0.43 19.87 -0.09
CA LEU A 230 1.22 20.88 0.61
C LEU A 230 0.40 21.52 1.74
N ALA A 231 -0.84 21.94 1.46
CA ALA A 231 -1.70 22.55 2.47
C ALA A 231 -1.94 21.62 3.67
N GLN A 232 -2.21 20.33 3.41
CA GLN A 232 -2.39 19.34 4.46
C GLN A 232 -1.10 19.16 5.27
N PHE A 233 0.04 18.97 4.61
CA PHE A 233 1.32 18.83 5.29
C PHE A 233 1.66 20.06 6.14
N SER A 234 1.58 21.27 5.56
CA SER A 234 1.83 22.53 6.26
C SER A 234 0.91 22.76 7.46
N SER A 235 -0.31 22.22 7.45
CA SER A 235 -1.22 22.32 8.60
C SER A 235 -0.78 21.45 9.79
N MET A 236 0.07 20.45 9.54
CA MET A 236 0.50 19.45 10.52
C MET A 236 1.87 19.74 11.12
N VAL A 237 2.71 20.51 10.43
CA VAL A 237 4.09 20.82 10.86
C VAL A 237 4.25 22.31 11.13
N GLN A 238 5.20 22.65 12.01
CA GLN A 238 5.59 24.04 12.19
C GLN A 238 6.62 24.39 11.11
N TYR A 239 6.27 25.25 10.16
CA TYR A 239 7.28 25.82 9.27
C TYR A 239 8.25 26.67 10.09
N LEU A 240 9.51 26.27 10.14
CA LEU A 240 10.58 27.16 10.60
C LEU A 240 10.68 28.32 9.59
N PRO A 241 10.55 29.59 10.03
CA PRO A 241 10.78 30.71 9.14
C PRO A 241 12.22 30.66 8.61
N ALA A 242 12.36 30.83 7.30
CA ALA A 242 13.63 30.84 6.57
C ALA A 242 14.60 31.91 7.07
#